data_AF-A0A1D1W0P9-F1
#
_entry.id   AF-A0A1D1W0P9-F1
#
_cell.length_a   1.000
_cell.length_b   1.000
_cell.length_c   1.000
_cell.angle_alpha   90.00
_cell.angle_beta   90.00
_cell.angle_gamma   90.00
#
_symmetry.space_group_name_H-M   'P 1'
#
loop_
_entity.id
_entity.type
_entity.pdbx_description
1 polymer ?
#
loop_
_entity_poly.entity_id
_entity_poly.type
_entity_poly.pdbx_seq_one_letter_code
_entity_poly.pdbx_strand_id
1 'polypeptide(L)'
;MLAVSTKESGAWLNALPASCVGNLLDDDSLRISVVPRLGAPICEPHTCRCSATVDVYGRHGLSCRYSGGRHSALTESLRRALVTCQSHAIPEPNVVLEDDTRKRPDGMTLVPWKQGTALVWDVTCVDTLCDSHVG
;
A
#
# COMPACT_ATOMS: atom_id res chain seq x y z
N MET A 1 4.54 15.95 13.72
CA MET A 1 4.73 15.44 12.32
C MET A 1 6.20 15.12 11.98
N LEU A 2 6.72 13.98 12.42
CA LEU A 2 8.11 13.60 12.11
C LEU A 2 8.28 13.08 10.68
N ALA A 3 7.34 12.26 10.18
CA ALA A 3 7.43 11.64 8.85
C ALA A 3 7.30 12.62 7.67
N VAL A 4 6.55 13.72 7.84
CA VAL A 4 6.43 14.78 6.84
C VAL A 4 7.66 15.69 6.84
N SER A 5 8.39 15.76 7.96
CA SER A 5 9.57 16.61 8.12
C SER A 5 10.88 15.94 7.68
N THR A 6 10.83 14.67 7.22
CA THR A 6 12.02 13.97 6.74
C THR A 6 12.48 14.53 5.41
N LYS A 7 13.80 14.50 5.19
CA LYS A 7 14.39 14.84 3.89
C LYS A 7 13.78 13.94 2.81
N GLU A 8 13.37 14.52 1.69
CA GLU A 8 12.67 13.88 0.57
C GLU A 8 11.19 13.48 0.77
N SER A 9 10.55 13.78 1.90
CA SER A 9 9.13 13.46 2.15
C SER A 9 8.17 14.03 1.08
N GLY A 10 8.55 15.14 0.45
CA GLY A 10 7.84 15.83 -0.62
C GLY A 10 8.47 15.68 -2.01
N ALA A 11 9.50 14.83 -2.20
CA ALA A 11 10.19 14.70 -3.49
C ALA A 11 9.22 14.31 -4.63
N TRP A 12 8.21 13.51 -4.32
CA TRP A 12 7.16 13.09 -5.25
C TRP A 12 6.30 14.25 -5.78
N LEU A 13 6.17 15.37 -5.05
CA LEU A 13 5.48 16.57 -5.53
C LEU A 13 6.24 17.26 -6.68
N ASN A 14 7.54 17.00 -6.80
CA ASN A 14 8.39 17.51 -7.87
C ASN A 14 8.58 16.50 -9.01
N ALA A 15 7.98 15.31 -8.92
CA ALA A 15 8.05 14.32 -10.00
C ALA A 15 7.16 14.76 -11.17
N LEU A 16 7.66 14.65 -12.40
CA LEU A 16 6.86 14.94 -13.59
C LEU A 16 5.75 13.89 -13.73
N PRO A 17 4.46 14.29 -13.79
CA PRO A 17 3.37 13.35 -14.00
C PRO A 17 3.41 12.82 -15.43
N ALA A 18 3.43 11.49 -15.59
CA ALA A 18 3.55 10.82 -16.88
C ALA A 18 2.69 9.54 -16.93
N SER A 19 1.58 9.61 -17.65
CA SER A 19 0.65 8.47 -17.82
C SER A 19 1.31 7.24 -18.43
N CYS A 20 2.30 7.43 -19.32
CA CYS A 20 3.00 6.35 -20.01
C CYS A 20 3.82 5.42 -19.10
N VAL A 21 4.23 5.89 -17.92
CA VAL A 21 4.97 5.10 -16.91
C VAL A 21 4.12 4.81 -15.67
N GLY A 22 2.83 5.18 -15.69
CA GLY A 22 1.89 4.88 -14.62
C GLY A 22 2.11 5.65 -13.32
N ASN A 23 2.78 6.82 -13.36
CA ASN A 23 3.00 7.68 -12.19
C ASN A 23 2.07 8.91 -12.15
N LEU A 24 1.14 9.04 -13.10
CA LEU A 24 0.12 10.09 -13.11
C LEU A 24 -0.97 9.76 -12.07
N LEU A 25 -1.04 10.56 -11.01
CA LEU A 25 -2.13 10.49 -10.03
C LEU A 25 -3.39 11.15 -10.60
N ASP A 26 -4.54 10.52 -10.39
CA ASP A 26 -5.84 11.17 -10.56
C ASP A 26 -6.10 12.20 -9.44
N ASP A 27 -7.13 13.03 -9.64
CA ASP A 27 -7.47 14.13 -8.73
C ASP A 27 -7.75 13.65 -7.30
N ASP A 28 -8.44 12.53 -7.12
CA ASP A 28 -8.74 11.99 -5.80
C ASP A 28 -7.49 11.40 -5.15
N SER A 29 -6.66 10.67 -5.91
CA SER A 29 -5.37 10.16 -5.42
C SER A 29 -4.43 11.29 -4.98
N LEU A 30 -4.36 12.38 -5.75
CA LEU A 30 -3.59 13.57 -5.39
C LEU A 30 -4.18 14.24 -4.15
N ARG A 31 -5.50 14.44 -4.09
CA ARG A 31 -6.20 15.04 -2.95
C ARG A 31 -5.98 14.25 -1.67
N ILE A 32 -6.14 12.93 -1.70
CA ILE A 32 -5.92 12.02 -0.56
C ILE A 32 -4.45 11.98 -0.15
N SER A 33 -3.53 12.22 -1.07
CA SER A 33 -2.10 12.33 -0.76
C SER A 33 -1.73 13.67 -0.11
N VAL A 34 -2.35 14.78 -0.51
CA VAL A 34 -1.94 16.12 -0.04
C VAL A 34 -2.75 16.57 1.18
N VAL A 35 -4.08 16.49 1.12
CA VAL A 35 -5.00 17.09 2.11
C VAL A 35 -4.71 16.64 3.55
N PRO A 36 -4.52 15.34 3.84
CA PRO A 36 -4.21 14.90 5.21
C PRO A 36 -2.86 15.43 5.73
N ARG A 37 -1.88 15.68 4.84
CA ARG A 37 -0.57 16.24 5.20
C ARG A 37 -0.64 17.74 5.50
N LEU A 38 -1.67 18.42 5.00
CA LEU A 38 -1.95 19.83 5.31
C LEU A 38 -2.85 20.00 6.55
N GLY A 39 -3.31 18.90 7.16
CA GLY A 39 -4.26 18.95 8.28
C GLY A 39 -5.64 19.48 7.87
N ALA A 40 -6.02 19.33 6.59
CA ALA A 40 -7.30 19.78 6.07
C ALA A 40 -8.34 18.65 6.08
N PRO A 41 -9.65 18.96 6.20
CA PRO A 41 -10.71 17.97 6.16
C PRO A 41 -10.85 17.36 4.76
N ILE A 42 -11.02 16.04 4.68
CA ILE A 42 -11.11 15.29 3.41
C ILE A 42 -12.47 14.63 3.17
N CYS A 43 -13.17 14.28 4.24
CA CYS A 43 -14.47 13.64 4.21
C CYS A 43 -15.31 14.05 5.42
N GLU A 44 -16.62 13.88 5.31
CA GLU A 44 -17.50 13.98 6.48
C GLU A 44 -17.27 12.80 7.44
N PRO A 45 -17.43 12.99 8.76
CA PRO A 45 -17.34 11.90 9.72
C PRO A 45 -18.37 10.81 9.40
N HIS A 46 -17.93 9.56 9.38
CA HIS A 46 -18.80 8.44 9.05
C HIS A 46 -18.31 7.14 9.68
N THR A 47 -19.16 6.12 9.67
CA THR A 47 -18.80 4.77 10.11
C THR A 47 -18.24 3.97 8.94
N CYS A 48 -17.01 3.51 9.06
CA CYS A 48 -16.38 2.64 8.07
C CYS A 48 -17.04 1.25 8.07
N ARG A 49 -16.85 0.48 6.98
CA ARG A 49 -17.26 -0.93 6.87
C ARG A 49 -16.65 -1.85 7.93
N CYS A 50 -15.49 -1.49 8.50
CA CYS A 50 -14.91 -2.21 9.66
C CYS A 50 -15.55 -1.83 11.00
N SER A 51 -16.59 -0.99 10.99
CA SER A 51 -17.26 -0.42 12.17
C SER A 51 -16.45 0.63 12.95
N ALA A 52 -15.28 1.03 12.46
CA ALA A 52 -14.52 2.13 13.06
C ALA A 52 -15.13 3.50 12.66
N THR A 53 -15.07 4.46 13.58
CA THR A 53 -15.41 5.86 13.31
C THR A 53 -14.29 6.53 12.54
N VAL A 54 -14.63 7.15 11.42
CA VAL A 54 -13.71 7.95 10.60
C VAL A 54 -13.90 9.42 10.94
N ASP A 55 -12.81 10.12 11.25
CA ASP A 55 -12.80 11.55 11.52
C ASP A 55 -12.81 12.37 10.21
N VAL A 56 -12.92 13.70 10.33
CA VAL A 56 -12.90 14.60 9.17
C VAL A 56 -11.62 14.51 8.34
N TYR A 57 -10.53 14.01 8.93
CA TYR A 57 -9.22 13.89 8.28
C TYR A 57 -9.07 12.59 7.50
N GLY A 58 -10.01 11.64 7.64
CA GLY A 58 -10.06 10.43 6.82
C GLY A 58 -8.88 9.47 6.98
N ARG A 59 -8.05 9.64 8.01
CA ARG A 59 -6.78 8.89 8.20
C ARG A 59 -7.01 7.39 8.36
N HIS A 60 -8.17 6.99 8.88
CA HIS A 60 -8.57 5.59 8.98
C HIS A 60 -8.44 4.82 7.66
N GLY A 61 -8.73 5.46 6.53
CA GLY A 61 -8.60 4.86 5.20
C GLY A 61 -7.16 4.44 4.84
N LEU A 62 -6.14 4.95 5.52
CA LEU A 62 -4.74 4.62 5.23
C LEU A 62 -4.30 3.27 5.80
N SER A 63 -5.01 2.78 6.83
CA SER A 63 -4.69 1.54 7.57
C SER A 63 -5.85 0.54 7.61
N CYS A 64 -7.05 0.94 7.17
CA CYS A 64 -8.20 0.05 7.19
C CYS A 64 -8.01 -1.14 6.24
N ARG A 65 -8.31 -2.36 6.70
CA ARG A 65 -8.29 -3.58 5.87
C ARG A 65 -9.29 -3.57 4.70
N TYR A 66 -10.30 -2.70 4.76
CA TYR A 66 -11.27 -2.50 3.68
C TYR A 66 -10.96 -1.26 2.84
N SER A 67 -9.83 -0.57 3.11
CA SER A 67 -9.36 0.48 2.23
C SER A 67 -8.98 -0.13 0.88
N GLY A 68 -9.57 0.41 -0.18
CA GLY A 68 -9.30 -0.07 -1.53
C GLY A 68 -7.90 0.34 -1.97
N GLY A 69 -7.01 -0.64 -2.16
CA GLY A 69 -6.05 -0.53 -3.26
C GLY A 69 -4.58 -0.36 -2.92
N ARG A 70 -4.16 0.22 -1.79
CA ARG A 70 -2.72 0.48 -1.55
C ARG A 70 -1.90 -0.81 -1.48
N HIS A 71 -2.37 -1.73 -0.64
CA HIS A 71 -1.72 -3.02 -0.43
C HIS A 71 -1.74 -3.87 -1.70
N SER A 72 -2.91 -4.02 -2.32
CA SER A 72 -3.06 -4.80 -3.54
C SER A 72 -2.30 -4.21 -4.74
N ALA A 73 -2.25 -2.88 -4.89
CA ALA A 73 -1.50 -2.24 -5.98
C ALA A 73 0.02 -2.39 -5.82
N LEU A 74 0.53 -2.36 -4.59
CA LEU A 74 1.94 -2.62 -4.33
C LEU A 74 2.29 -4.10 -4.55
N THR A 75 1.45 -5.01 -4.07
CA THR A 75 1.59 -6.45 -4.33
C THR A 75 1.58 -6.74 -5.84
N GLU A 76 0.67 -6.14 -6.60
CA GLU A 76 0.64 -6.29 -8.06
C GLU A 76 1.85 -5.66 -8.74
N SER A 77 2.36 -4.54 -8.24
CA SER A 77 3.55 -3.90 -8.80
C SER A 77 4.80 -4.77 -8.59
N LEU A 78 4.96 -5.38 -7.41
CA LEU A 78 6.03 -6.35 -7.15
C LEU A 78 5.87 -7.59 -8.05
N ARG A 79 4.66 -8.11 -8.21
CA ARG A 79 4.37 -9.23 -9.10
C ARG A 79 4.77 -8.93 -10.55
N ARG A 80 4.41 -7.75 -11.07
CA ARG A 80 4.79 -7.32 -12.43
C ARG A 80 6.31 -7.18 -12.59
N ALA A 81 7.01 -6.67 -11.58
CA ALA A 81 8.46 -6.58 -11.60
C ALA A 81 9.11 -7.98 -11.69
N LEU A 82 8.63 -8.94 -10.89
CA LEU A 82 9.10 -10.33 -10.95
C LEU A 82 8.86 -10.97 -12.32
N VAL A 83 7.66 -10.79 -12.89
CA VAL A 83 7.33 -11.29 -14.23
C VAL A 83 8.23 -10.68 -15.30
N THR A 84 8.57 -9.38 -15.18
CA THR A 84 9.51 -8.70 -16.07
C THR A 84 10.92 -9.30 -16.00
N CYS A 85 11.32 -9.74 -14.80
CA CYS A 85 12.54 -10.51 -14.56
C CYS A 85 12.42 -12.01 -14.91
N GLN A 86 11.44 -12.39 -15.74
CA GLN A 86 11.20 -13.77 -16.18
C GLN A 86 10.91 -14.75 -15.03
N SER A 87 10.51 -14.24 -13.86
CA SER A 87 10.15 -15.04 -12.71
C SER A 87 8.63 -15.10 -12.58
N HIS A 88 8.05 -16.25 -12.88
CA HIS A 88 6.60 -16.45 -12.74
C HIS A 88 6.19 -16.34 -11.27
N ALA A 89 5.20 -15.49 -11.00
CA ALA A 89 4.78 -15.10 -9.67
C ALA A 89 3.24 -15.08 -9.59
N ILE A 90 2.68 -15.60 -8.49
CA ILE A 90 1.25 -15.60 -8.19
C ILE A 90 0.95 -14.78 -6.94
N PRO A 91 -0.12 -13.96 -6.95
CA PRO A 91 -0.61 -13.32 -5.74
C PRO A 91 -1.36 -14.34 -4.88
N GLU A 92 -1.30 -14.15 -3.56
CA GLU A 92 -2.08 -14.89 -2.57
C GLU A 92 -2.15 -16.39 -2.90
N PRO A 93 -1.14 -17.19 -2.57
CA PRO A 93 -1.14 -18.59 -2.94
C PRO A 93 -1.99 -19.40 -1.96
N ASN A 94 -2.80 -20.33 -2.46
CA ASN A 94 -3.47 -21.31 -1.61
C ASN A 94 -2.44 -22.36 -1.14
N VAL A 95 -2.53 -22.81 0.12
CA VAL A 95 -1.85 -24.02 0.64
C VAL A 95 -0.31 -23.90 0.78
N VAL A 96 0.24 -22.73 1.09
CA VAL A 96 1.70 -22.57 1.34
C VAL A 96 2.12 -23.03 2.74
N LEU A 97 1.21 -22.88 3.70
CA LEU A 97 1.42 -23.21 5.09
C LEU A 97 0.45 -24.34 5.43
N GLU A 98 0.97 -25.47 5.90
CA GLU A 98 0.19 -26.62 6.38
C GLU A 98 -0.41 -26.39 7.79
N ASP A 99 -0.16 -25.21 8.37
CA ASP A 99 -0.56 -24.82 9.72
C ASP A 99 -1.94 -24.14 9.71
N ASP A 100 -2.77 -24.51 10.68
CA ASP A 100 -4.10 -23.99 11.02
C ASP A 100 -4.11 -22.47 11.34
N THR A 101 -2.94 -21.82 11.35
CA THR A 101 -2.78 -20.38 11.61
C THR A 101 -3.40 -19.45 10.56
N ARG A 102 -3.96 -19.96 9.45
CA ARG A 102 -4.70 -19.18 8.43
C ARG A 102 -3.89 -18.02 7.83
N LYS A 103 -2.58 -17.99 8.07
CA LYS A 103 -1.66 -16.99 7.53
C LYS A 103 -1.42 -17.32 6.07
N ARG A 104 -1.48 -16.31 5.22
CA ARG A 104 -1.30 -16.44 3.78
C ARG A 104 -0.36 -15.33 3.36
N PRO A 105 0.74 -15.64 2.66
CA PRO A 105 1.59 -14.60 2.12
C PRO A 105 0.88 -13.87 0.99
N ASP A 106 1.24 -12.61 0.77
CA ASP A 106 0.74 -11.81 -0.34
C ASP A 106 1.08 -12.40 -1.73
N GLY A 107 2.14 -13.21 -1.82
CA GLY A 107 2.43 -13.95 -3.04
C GLY A 107 3.69 -14.82 -2.98
N MET A 108 3.89 -15.60 -4.03
CA MET A 108 5.10 -16.42 -4.21
C MET A 108 5.52 -16.56 -5.67
N THR A 109 6.79 -16.94 -5.91
CA THR A 109 7.24 -17.40 -7.22
C THR A 109 6.88 -18.87 -7.44
N LEU A 110 6.46 -19.21 -8.66
CA LEU A 110 6.20 -20.61 -9.06
C LEU A 110 7.48 -21.35 -9.45
N VAL A 111 8.49 -20.60 -9.90
CA VAL A 111 9.81 -21.14 -10.22
C VAL A 111 10.75 -20.95 -9.03
N PRO A 112 11.73 -21.84 -8.83
CA PRO A 112 12.77 -21.65 -7.83
C PRO A 112 13.49 -20.32 -8.04
N TRP A 113 13.52 -19.49 -7.00
CA TRP A 113 14.26 -18.23 -6.99
C TRP A 113 15.73 -18.45 -6.65
N LYS A 114 16.00 -19.27 -5.63
CA LYS A 114 17.36 -19.56 -5.15
C LYS A 114 17.42 -20.94 -4.50
N GLN A 115 18.46 -21.72 -4.77
CA GLN A 115 18.68 -23.03 -4.12
C GLN A 115 17.47 -24.00 -4.21
N GLY A 116 16.70 -23.94 -5.30
CA GLY A 116 15.53 -24.79 -5.44
C GLY A 116 14.29 -24.33 -4.67
N THR A 117 14.34 -23.19 -3.96
CA THR A 117 13.21 -22.69 -3.16
C THR A 117 12.53 -21.49 -3.83
N ALA A 118 11.21 -21.39 -3.63
CA ALA A 118 10.41 -20.26 -4.07
C ALA A 118 10.71 -19.01 -3.22
N LEU A 119 10.61 -17.84 -3.83
CA LEU A 119 10.54 -16.56 -3.12
C LEU A 119 9.10 -16.36 -2.65
N VAL A 120 8.91 -16.10 -1.36
CA VAL A 120 7.62 -15.74 -0.75
C VAL A 120 7.75 -14.32 -0.22
N TRP A 121 6.71 -13.50 -0.38
CA TRP A 121 6.72 -12.11 0.08
C TRP A 121 5.42 -11.71 0.77
N ASP A 122 5.56 -10.75 1.68
CA ASP A 122 4.50 -9.91 2.23
C ASP A 122 4.92 -8.45 2.07
N VAL A 123 4.02 -7.64 1.52
CA VAL A 123 4.17 -6.20 1.40
C VAL A 123 3.67 -5.55 2.70
N THR A 124 4.24 -4.43 3.09
CA THR A 124 3.69 -3.64 4.19
C THR A 124 3.59 -2.19 3.77
N CYS A 125 2.39 -1.62 3.89
CA CYS A 125 2.14 -0.21 3.65
C CYS A 125 2.34 0.56 4.94
N VAL A 126 3.33 1.45 4.99
CA VAL A 126 3.48 2.35 6.13
C VAL A 126 2.37 3.41 6.10
N ASP A 127 1.73 3.62 7.25
CA ASP A 127 0.86 4.77 7.51
C ASP A 127 1.72 5.92 8.07
N THR A 128 2.09 6.85 7.19
CA THR A 128 2.87 8.03 7.55
C THR A 128 2.11 9.01 8.45
N LEU A 129 0.80 8.82 8.61
CA LEU A 129 -0.10 9.67 9.41
C LEU A 129 -0.75 8.91 10.56
N CYS A 130 -0.19 7.76 10.96
CA CYS A 130 -0.65 7.06 12.15
C CYS A 130 -0.49 7.95 13.38
N ASP A 131 -1.32 7.73 14.40
CA ASP A 131 -1.37 8.62 15.58
C ASP A 131 -0.01 8.75 16.29
N SER A 132 0.84 7.72 16.24
CA SER A 132 2.20 7.80 16.80
C SER A 132 3.16 8.73 16.04
N HIS A 133 2.85 9.16 14.82
CA HIS A 133 3.67 10.07 14.00
C HIS A 133 3.17 11.53 13.97
N VAL A 134 1.93 11.76 14.39
CA VAL A 134 1.21 13.05 14.25
C VAL A 134 1.00 13.76 15.61
N GLY A 135 1.68 13.30 16.67
CA GLY A 135 1.82 14.04 17.92
C GLY A 135 2.30 15.48 17.73
#